data_AF-A0A1Y0FV73-F1
#
_entry.id   AF-A0A1Y0FV73-F1
#
_cell.length_a   1.000
_cell.length_b   1.000
_cell.length_c   1.000
_cell.angle_alpha   90.00
_cell.angle_beta   90.00
_cell.angle_gamma   90.00
#
_symmetry.space_group_name_H-M   'P 1'
#
loop_
_entity.id
_entity.type
_entity.pdbx_description
1 polymer ?
#
loop_
_entity_poly.entity_id
_entity_poly.type
_entity_poly.pdbx_seq_one_letter_code
_entity_poly.pdbx_strand_id
1 'polypeptide(L)'
;MLSRQSVKPIPESSPLRKPIYLDYAATTPVAPEVAEAMMTCMTLTGNFANPASRSHVYGWQAEEAVEDARGQVAALLHADPREIVWTSGATEANNLALKGAAARYREEHPEGGHIIVSAIEHKAVLDPAQWLEQQGFQVTRLQPDEYGRIHSSTLRDALRDDTFLVSIMHVNNELGTVNDIAELGAICRTHTHGCLFHVDAAQSAGKLALDVRDQPVDLLSLSAHKMYGPKGVGALYIRRDPAVKLAAQIHGGGHERGYRSGTLATHQCVGMGKAAELAAAQISEEPARIATLRDQLWQGIANLPGVKLNGHPEARACGHLNVAFAGCDGEMLLLSLRDLAVSTGSACNSASIAPSYVLKAIGLDDDLAHASIRFSLGRYTTTEEVSFAVEHIRQVVKHLQKH
;
A
#
# COMPACT_ATOMS: atom_id res chain seq x y z
N MET A 1 61.70 -11.84 -0.14
CA MET A 1 60.87 -10.70 0.31
C MET A 1 59.61 -10.65 -0.54
N LEU A 2 58.52 -11.24 -0.09
CA LEU A 2 57.17 -11.01 -0.61
C LEU A 2 56.23 -11.04 0.59
N SER A 3 55.79 -9.87 1.03
CA SER A 3 54.93 -9.71 2.20
C SER A 3 53.51 -10.16 1.84
N ARG A 4 53.01 -11.17 2.55
CA ARG A 4 51.59 -11.52 2.57
C ARG A 4 50.86 -10.37 3.27
N GLN A 5 50.16 -9.52 2.51
CA GLN A 5 49.21 -8.58 3.09
C GLN A 5 48.07 -9.39 3.70
N SER A 6 47.93 -9.27 5.02
CA SER A 6 46.84 -9.85 5.79
C SER A 6 45.52 -9.19 5.39
N VAL A 7 44.61 -10.00 4.85
CA VAL A 7 43.20 -9.64 4.71
C VAL A 7 42.65 -9.43 6.12
N LYS A 8 42.23 -8.21 6.45
CA LYS A 8 41.52 -7.96 7.71
C LYS A 8 40.16 -8.66 7.67
N PRO A 9 39.74 -9.37 8.73
CA PRO A 9 38.39 -9.91 8.82
C PRO A 9 37.36 -8.78 8.71
N ILE A 10 36.24 -9.06 8.05
CA ILE A 10 35.01 -8.27 8.18
C ILE A 10 34.70 -8.18 9.68
N PRO A 11 34.38 -7.00 10.25
CA PRO A 11 34.07 -6.90 11.66
C PRO A 11 32.97 -7.90 12.02
N GLU A 12 33.21 -8.77 12.99
CA GLU A 12 32.15 -9.60 13.56
C GLU A 12 31.02 -8.68 14.02
N SER A 13 29.81 -8.94 13.50
CA SER A 13 28.59 -8.23 13.89
C SER A 13 28.44 -8.28 15.40
N SER A 14 28.37 -7.11 16.04
CA SER A 14 28.13 -6.98 17.47
C SER A 14 26.94 -7.86 17.89
N PRO A 15 27.14 -8.85 18.78
CA PRO A 15 26.07 -9.72 19.21
C PRO A 15 25.16 -8.89 20.13
N LEU A 16 24.01 -8.43 19.60
CA LEU A 16 22.78 -7.92 20.26
C LEU A 16 22.12 -6.69 19.60
N ARG A 17 22.66 -6.12 18.51
CA ARG A 17 21.96 -5.02 17.82
C ARG A 17 20.84 -5.60 16.95
N LYS A 18 19.58 -5.24 17.23
CA LYS A 18 18.46 -5.55 16.33
C LYS A 18 18.73 -4.95 14.95
N PRO A 19 18.40 -5.64 13.85
CA PRO A 19 18.51 -5.08 12.51
C PRO A 19 17.74 -3.76 12.39
N ILE A 20 18.28 -2.81 11.64
CA ILE A 20 17.60 -1.54 11.35
C ILE A 20 16.41 -1.84 10.45
N TYR A 21 15.23 -1.34 10.83
CA TYR A 21 14.01 -1.61 10.08
C TYR A 21 13.83 -0.62 8.93
N LEU A 22 13.98 -1.10 7.69
CA LEU A 22 13.78 -0.35 6.45
C LEU A 22 12.75 -1.05 5.54
N ASP A 23 11.73 -1.67 6.14
CA ASP A 23 10.67 -2.40 5.45
C ASP A 23 9.25 -1.90 5.82
N TYR A 24 9.11 -0.59 6.07
CA TYR A 24 7.84 0.05 6.41
C TYR A 24 6.73 -0.14 5.35
N ALA A 25 7.07 -0.37 4.08
CA ALA A 25 6.11 -0.66 3.02
C ALA A 25 5.45 -2.05 3.18
N ALA A 26 6.13 -3.01 3.83
CA ALA A 26 5.53 -4.29 4.19
C ALA A 26 4.57 -4.14 5.38
N THR A 27 5.02 -3.50 6.45
CA THR A 27 4.17 -3.09 7.58
C THR A 27 4.85 -2.03 8.41
N THR A 28 4.07 -1.21 9.11
CA THR A 28 4.59 -0.33 10.14
C THR A 28 4.41 -0.94 11.55
N PRO A 29 5.23 -0.55 12.54
CA PRO A 29 4.86 -0.71 13.95
C PRO A 29 3.58 0.08 14.26
N VAL A 30 2.83 -0.36 15.27
CA VAL A 30 1.67 0.39 15.79
C VAL A 30 2.21 1.58 16.59
N ALA A 31 1.67 2.77 16.39
CA ALA A 31 2.05 3.93 17.18
C ALA A 31 1.63 3.74 18.65
N PRO A 32 2.43 4.16 19.66
CA PRO A 32 2.08 4.00 21.07
C PRO A 32 0.68 4.53 21.42
N GLU A 33 0.33 5.71 20.92
CA GLU A 33 -0.96 6.36 21.14
C GLU A 33 -2.12 5.56 20.53
N VAL A 34 -1.86 4.85 19.43
CA VAL A 34 -2.83 3.93 18.82
C VAL A 34 -3.00 2.70 19.70
N ALA A 35 -1.91 2.09 20.17
CA ALA A 35 -1.97 0.93 21.03
C ALA A 35 -2.71 1.24 22.34
N GLU A 36 -2.44 2.39 22.96
CA GLU A 36 -3.14 2.87 24.15
C GLU A 36 -4.64 3.02 23.90
N ALA A 37 -5.04 3.66 22.80
CA ALA A 37 -6.45 3.80 22.41
C ALA A 37 -7.13 2.44 22.23
N MET A 38 -6.47 1.49 21.57
CA MET A 38 -7.00 0.13 21.38
C MET A 38 -7.25 -0.59 22.72
N MET A 39 -6.35 -0.46 23.69
CA MET A 39 -6.46 -1.19 24.96
C MET A 39 -7.69 -0.79 25.77
N THR A 40 -8.18 0.45 25.59
CA THR A 40 -9.41 0.93 26.23
C THR A 40 -10.66 0.14 25.81
N CYS A 41 -10.61 -0.61 24.71
CA CYS A 41 -11.75 -1.31 24.11
C CYS A 41 -11.69 -2.84 24.27
N MET A 42 -10.86 -3.38 25.18
CA MET A 42 -10.58 -4.81 25.24
C MET A 42 -11.01 -5.51 26.52
N THR A 43 -10.73 -4.93 27.69
CA THR A 43 -10.94 -5.60 28.98
C THR A 43 -12.30 -5.24 29.60
N LEU A 44 -12.69 -5.95 30.66
CA LEU A 44 -13.95 -5.73 31.38
C LEU A 44 -14.08 -4.30 31.96
N THR A 45 -12.96 -3.66 32.26
CA THR A 45 -12.93 -2.28 32.77
C THR A 45 -13.07 -1.23 31.66
N GLY A 46 -13.01 -1.66 30.38
CA GLY A 46 -13.09 -0.81 29.20
C GLY A 46 -14.31 -1.09 28.32
N ASN A 47 -14.28 -0.58 27.10
CA ASN A 47 -15.36 -0.66 26.11
C ASN A 47 -15.29 -1.95 25.27
N PHE A 48 -15.56 -3.10 25.90
CA PHE A 48 -15.36 -4.43 25.28
C PHE A 48 -16.56 -4.96 24.48
N ALA A 49 -17.73 -4.33 24.60
CA ALA A 49 -18.98 -4.93 24.15
C ALA A 49 -19.18 -4.86 22.63
N ASN A 50 -20.18 -5.60 22.16
CA ASN A 50 -20.54 -5.65 20.75
C ASN A 50 -21.32 -4.38 20.35
N PRO A 51 -20.87 -3.61 19.33
CA PRO A 51 -21.57 -2.41 18.87
C PRO A 51 -22.95 -2.71 18.25
N ALA A 52 -23.24 -3.96 17.88
CA ALA A 52 -24.56 -4.35 17.40
C ALA A 52 -25.60 -4.53 18.54
N SER A 53 -25.18 -4.49 19.81
CA SER A 53 -26.08 -4.65 20.96
C SER A 53 -26.85 -3.36 21.26
N ARG A 54 -28.07 -3.25 20.73
CA ARG A 54 -28.88 -2.02 20.82
C ARG A 54 -29.65 -1.82 22.13
N SER A 55 -29.68 -2.80 23.03
CA SER A 55 -30.55 -2.80 24.21
C SER A 55 -29.89 -2.31 25.50
N HIS A 56 -28.58 -2.01 25.51
CA HIS A 56 -27.86 -1.67 26.72
C HIS A 56 -26.68 -0.72 26.47
N VAL A 57 -26.30 0.02 27.53
CA VAL A 57 -25.27 1.06 27.49
C VAL A 57 -23.93 0.59 26.92
N TYR A 58 -23.50 -0.66 27.22
CA TYR A 58 -22.22 -1.15 26.71
C TYR A 58 -22.17 -1.24 25.18
N GLY A 59 -23.29 -1.55 24.53
CA GLY A 59 -23.33 -1.63 23.07
C GLY A 59 -23.37 -0.24 22.44
N TRP A 60 -24.09 0.70 23.06
CA TRP A 60 -24.11 2.11 22.63
C TRP A 60 -22.71 2.76 22.73
N GLN A 61 -21.97 2.49 23.81
CA GLN A 61 -20.59 2.96 23.96
C GLN A 61 -19.66 2.35 22.90
N ALA A 62 -19.82 1.06 22.58
CA ALA A 62 -19.05 0.41 21.52
C ALA A 62 -19.39 0.99 20.14
N GLU A 63 -20.67 1.25 19.87
CA GLU A 63 -21.14 1.90 18.63
C GLU A 63 -20.57 3.31 18.49
N GLU A 64 -20.64 4.12 19.55
CA GLU A 64 -20.07 5.47 19.58
C GLU A 64 -18.56 5.46 19.24
N ALA A 65 -17.79 4.59 19.88
CA ALA A 65 -16.35 4.47 19.61
C ALA A 65 -16.04 4.04 18.16
N VAL A 66 -16.88 3.19 17.56
CA VAL A 66 -16.74 2.78 16.15
C VAL A 66 -17.08 3.94 15.21
N GLU A 67 -18.13 4.70 15.49
CA GLU A 67 -18.53 5.83 14.64
C GLU A 67 -17.58 7.03 14.77
N ASP A 68 -17.01 7.28 15.95
CA ASP A 68 -15.93 8.26 16.15
C ASP A 68 -14.70 7.89 15.30
N ALA A 69 -14.29 6.61 15.36
CA ALA A 69 -13.19 6.10 14.54
C ALA A 69 -13.50 6.22 13.04
N ARG A 70 -14.76 6.00 12.65
CA ARG A 70 -15.21 6.17 11.26
C ARG A 70 -15.12 7.63 10.83
N GLY A 71 -15.48 8.56 11.72
CA GLY A 71 -15.32 9.99 11.54
C GLY A 71 -13.87 10.41 11.33
N GLN A 72 -12.93 9.83 12.10
CA GLN A 72 -11.50 10.10 11.95
C GLN A 72 -10.95 9.62 10.60
N VAL A 73 -11.34 8.41 10.15
CA VAL A 73 -10.97 7.91 8.82
C VAL A 73 -11.58 8.76 7.70
N ALA A 74 -12.84 9.18 7.84
CA ALA A 74 -13.49 10.05 6.87
C ALA A 74 -12.83 11.42 6.80
N ALA A 75 -12.46 12.00 7.95
CA ALA A 75 -11.76 13.29 8.03
C ALA A 75 -10.41 13.26 7.31
N LEU A 76 -9.65 12.16 7.40
CA LEU A 76 -8.39 12.00 6.66
C LEU A 76 -8.57 12.11 5.13
N LEU A 77 -9.75 11.75 4.62
CA LEU A 77 -10.08 11.77 3.19
C LEU A 77 -10.95 12.96 2.77
N HIS A 78 -11.37 13.80 3.73
CA HIS A 78 -12.48 14.75 3.57
C HIS A 78 -13.81 14.11 3.10
N ALA A 79 -14.03 12.84 3.41
CA ALA A 79 -15.25 12.10 3.09
C ALA A 79 -16.40 12.34 4.09
N ASP A 80 -17.60 11.89 3.75
CA ASP A 80 -18.67 11.68 4.73
C ASP A 80 -18.45 10.35 5.47
N PRO A 81 -18.61 10.26 6.81
CA PRO A 81 -18.44 9.00 7.53
C PRO A 81 -19.30 7.85 6.98
N ARG A 82 -20.45 8.15 6.37
CA ARG A 82 -21.36 7.15 5.80
C ARG A 82 -20.81 6.49 4.53
N GLU A 83 -19.78 7.07 3.94
CA GLU A 83 -19.03 6.54 2.79
C GLU A 83 -17.95 5.55 3.22
N ILE A 84 -17.62 5.45 4.52
CA ILE A 84 -16.61 4.53 5.03
C ILE A 84 -17.27 3.20 5.42
N VAL A 85 -16.78 2.11 4.82
CA VAL A 85 -17.14 0.71 5.15
C VAL A 85 -15.93 0.01 5.77
N TRP A 86 -16.07 -0.54 6.96
CA TRP A 86 -15.01 -1.31 7.63
C TRP A 86 -14.76 -2.66 6.94
N THR A 87 -13.49 -3.03 6.85
CA THR A 87 -13.03 -4.32 6.31
C THR A 87 -11.89 -4.86 7.19
N SER A 88 -11.44 -6.08 6.96
CA SER A 88 -10.26 -6.66 7.64
C SER A 88 -8.91 -6.13 7.10
N GLY A 89 -8.92 -5.27 6.07
CA GLY A 89 -7.71 -4.72 5.47
C GLY A 89 -7.90 -4.35 4.00
N ALA A 90 -6.89 -3.72 3.40
CA ALA A 90 -6.94 -3.34 1.99
C ALA A 90 -7.16 -4.52 1.04
N THR A 91 -6.72 -5.74 1.40
CA THR A 91 -6.99 -6.93 0.59
C THR A 91 -8.50 -7.21 0.46
N GLU A 92 -9.24 -7.13 1.57
CA GLU A 92 -10.70 -7.29 1.55
C GLU A 92 -11.36 -6.10 0.87
N ALA A 93 -10.89 -4.86 1.13
CA ALA A 93 -11.42 -3.66 0.48
C ALA A 93 -11.28 -3.71 -1.05
N ASN A 94 -10.11 -4.06 -1.58
CA ASN A 94 -9.88 -4.24 -3.02
C ASN A 94 -10.78 -5.34 -3.60
N ASN A 95 -10.94 -6.47 -2.87
CA ASN A 95 -11.84 -7.55 -3.31
C ASN A 95 -13.30 -7.09 -3.35
N LEU A 96 -13.77 -6.36 -2.33
CA LEU A 96 -15.12 -5.82 -2.28
C LEU A 96 -15.34 -4.78 -3.39
N ALA A 97 -14.37 -3.91 -3.64
CA ALA A 97 -14.44 -2.93 -4.72
C ALA A 97 -14.58 -3.61 -6.08
N LEU A 98 -13.68 -4.53 -6.43
CA LEU A 98 -13.69 -5.19 -7.74
C LEU A 98 -14.87 -6.17 -7.89
N LYS A 99 -14.99 -7.14 -6.99
CA LYS A 99 -15.99 -8.20 -7.10
C LYS A 99 -17.40 -7.67 -6.81
N GLY A 100 -17.53 -6.74 -5.86
CA GLY A 100 -18.81 -6.11 -5.55
C GLY A 100 -19.32 -5.22 -6.68
N ALA A 101 -18.45 -4.45 -7.34
CA ALA A 101 -18.82 -3.67 -8.51
C ALA A 101 -19.22 -4.58 -9.68
N ALA A 102 -18.41 -5.61 -9.95
CA ALA A 102 -18.67 -6.57 -11.02
C ALA A 102 -19.99 -7.34 -10.83
N ALA A 103 -20.24 -7.84 -9.62
CA ALA A 103 -21.49 -8.53 -9.30
C ALA A 103 -22.70 -7.60 -9.43
N ARG A 104 -22.60 -6.35 -8.96
CA ARG A 104 -23.68 -5.36 -9.15
C ARG A 104 -23.89 -5.01 -10.62
N TYR A 105 -22.83 -4.83 -11.40
CA TYR A 105 -22.90 -4.53 -12.83
C TYR A 105 -23.61 -5.65 -13.61
N ARG A 106 -23.32 -6.91 -13.25
CA ARG A 106 -23.90 -8.10 -13.86
C ARG A 106 -25.42 -8.23 -13.67
N GLU A 107 -26.00 -7.62 -12.65
CA GLU A 107 -27.46 -7.60 -12.47
C GLU A 107 -28.18 -6.94 -13.65
N GLU A 108 -27.51 -5.99 -14.33
CA GLU A 108 -28.03 -5.28 -15.51
C GLU A 108 -27.37 -5.76 -16.82
N HIS A 109 -26.17 -6.35 -16.74
CA HIS A 109 -25.36 -6.80 -17.88
C HIS A 109 -24.93 -8.27 -17.69
N PRO A 110 -25.85 -9.24 -17.90
CA PRO A 110 -25.61 -10.65 -17.62
C PRO A 110 -24.45 -11.26 -18.44
N GLU A 111 -24.14 -10.69 -19.60
CA GLU A 111 -23.01 -11.05 -20.46
C GLU A 111 -21.64 -10.66 -19.90
N GLY A 112 -21.60 -9.86 -18.83
CA GLY A 112 -20.37 -9.30 -18.28
C GLY A 112 -20.08 -7.91 -18.83
N GLY A 113 -18.82 -7.49 -18.72
CA GLY A 113 -18.37 -6.17 -19.16
C GLY A 113 -16.86 -6.05 -19.06
N HIS A 114 -16.35 -4.83 -19.15
CA HIS A 114 -14.93 -4.57 -19.22
C HIS A 114 -14.37 -3.87 -17.98
N ILE A 115 -13.24 -4.39 -17.50
CA ILE A 115 -12.48 -3.85 -16.37
C ILE A 115 -11.08 -3.48 -16.88
N ILE A 116 -10.56 -2.34 -16.43
CA ILE A 116 -9.18 -1.95 -16.68
C ILE A 116 -8.42 -1.92 -15.36
N VAL A 117 -7.25 -2.55 -15.31
CA VAL A 117 -6.33 -2.49 -14.17
C VAL A 117 -4.92 -2.16 -14.66
N SER A 118 -4.03 -1.68 -13.79
CA SER A 118 -2.59 -1.64 -14.11
C SER A 118 -1.98 -3.04 -14.04
N ALA A 119 -0.98 -3.34 -14.87
CA ALA A 119 -0.23 -4.59 -14.81
C ALA A 119 0.64 -4.71 -13.53
N ILE A 120 0.90 -3.59 -12.86
CA ILE A 120 1.72 -3.50 -11.64
C ILE A 120 0.91 -3.16 -10.39
N GLU A 121 -0.40 -3.44 -10.41
CA GLU A 121 -1.24 -3.41 -9.22
C GLU A 121 -0.78 -4.45 -8.18
N HIS A 122 -1.20 -4.26 -6.92
CA HIS A 122 -1.00 -5.26 -5.88
C HIS A 122 -1.79 -6.54 -6.22
N LYS A 123 -1.33 -7.70 -5.73
CA LYS A 123 -2.00 -9.00 -5.93
C LYS A 123 -3.46 -9.02 -5.46
N ALA A 124 -3.79 -8.21 -4.45
CA ALA A 124 -5.17 -8.01 -4.00
C ALA A 124 -6.11 -7.35 -5.04
N VAL A 125 -5.58 -6.83 -6.14
CA VAL A 125 -6.33 -6.32 -7.30
C VAL A 125 -6.15 -7.25 -8.50
N LEU A 126 -4.90 -7.67 -8.79
CA LEU A 126 -4.59 -8.54 -9.93
C LEU A 126 -5.28 -9.91 -9.84
N ASP A 127 -5.29 -10.54 -8.66
CA ASP A 127 -5.85 -11.88 -8.51
C ASP A 127 -7.39 -11.86 -8.57
N PRO A 128 -8.10 -10.90 -7.94
CA PRO A 128 -9.53 -10.71 -8.19
C PRO A 128 -9.87 -10.38 -9.64
N ALA A 129 -9.06 -9.55 -10.32
CA ALA A 129 -9.26 -9.27 -11.74
C ALA A 129 -9.12 -10.54 -12.59
N GLN A 130 -8.09 -11.36 -12.33
CA GLN A 130 -7.92 -12.66 -12.98
C GLN A 130 -9.07 -13.61 -12.68
N TRP A 131 -9.55 -13.65 -11.44
CA TRP A 131 -10.72 -14.44 -11.08
C TRP A 131 -11.97 -13.95 -11.84
N LEU A 132 -12.16 -12.64 -12.01
CA LEU A 132 -13.28 -12.07 -12.78
C LEU A 132 -13.20 -12.41 -14.26
N GLU A 133 -12.01 -12.51 -14.86
CA GLU A 133 -11.85 -13.05 -16.23
C GLU A 133 -12.43 -14.46 -16.35
N GLN A 134 -12.13 -15.33 -15.37
CA GLN A 134 -12.67 -16.69 -15.31
C GLN A 134 -14.19 -16.69 -15.09
N GLN A 135 -14.76 -15.61 -14.53
CA GLN A 135 -16.20 -15.42 -14.40
C GLN A 135 -16.85 -14.81 -15.65
N GLY A 136 -16.10 -14.59 -16.74
CA GLY A 136 -16.62 -14.08 -18.01
C GLY A 136 -16.53 -12.55 -18.20
N PHE A 137 -15.86 -11.82 -17.29
CA PHE A 137 -15.52 -10.42 -17.55
C PHE A 137 -14.30 -10.32 -18.47
N GLN A 138 -14.15 -9.19 -19.16
CA GLN A 138 -12.93 -8.88 -19.90
C GLN A 138 -12.06 -7.95 -19.06
N VAL A 139 -10.74 -8.22 -18.99
CA VAL A 139 -9.80 -7.38 -18.24
C VAL A 139 -8.66 -6.90 -19.13
N THR A 140 -8.54 -5.59 -19.27
CA THR A 140 -7.34 -4.97 -19.84
C THR A 140 -6.34 -4.65 -18.74
N ARG A 141 -5.08 -5.04 -18.93
CA ARG A 141 -3.97 -4.72 -18.03
C ARG A 141 -3.06 -3.68 -18.69
N LEU A 142 -3.14 -2.43 -18.23
CA LEU A 142 -2.32 -1.33 -18.75
C LEU A 142 -0.86 -1.55 -18.38
N GLN A 143 0.01 -1.45 -19.38
CA GLN A 143 1.45 -1.46 -19.14
C GLN A 143 1.89 -0.09 -18.61
N PRO A 144 2.71 -0.05 -17.55
CA PRO A 144 3.31 1.20 -17.10
C PRO A 144 4.41 1.68 -18.06
N ASP A 145 4.84 2.92 -17.87
CA ASP A 145 6.11 3.40 -18.41
C ASP A 145 7.32 2.79 -17.68
N GLU A 146 8.53 3.16 -18.10
CA GLU A 146 9.80 2.72 -17.49
C GLU A 146 9.95 3.15 -16.01
N TYR A 147 9.11 4.07 -15.53
CA TYR A 147 9.09 4.54 -14.16
C TYR A 147 7.94 3.94 -13.33
N GLY A 148 7.13 3.05 -13.89
CA GLY A 148 6.00 2.45 -13.19
C GLY A 148 4.76 3.34 -13.09
N ARG A 149 4.60 4.34 -13.97
CA ARG A 149 3.43 5.23 -14.01
C ARG A 149 2.50 4.86 -15.16
N ILE A 150 1.19 4.97 -14.93
CA ILE A 150 0.17 4.82 -15.98
C ILE A 150 -0.08 6.18 -16.62
N HIS A 151 0.04 6.24 -17.95
CA HIS A 151 -0.24 7.46 -18.72
C HIS A 151 -1.73 7.59 -19.05
N SER A 152 -2.24 8.81 -19.01
CA SER A 152 -3.62 9.13 -19.37
C SER A 152 -3.99 8.74 -20.80
N SER A 153 -3.06 8.84 -21.76
CA SER A 153 -3.27 8.37 -23.14
C SER A 153 -3.58 6.87 -23.18
N THR A 154 -2.78 6.06 -22.50
CA THR A 154 -2.97 4.60 -22.47
C THR A 154 -4.31 4.20 -21.84
N LEU A 155 -4.79 4.95 -20.83
CA LEU A 155 -6.12 4.73 -20.28
C LEU A 155 -7.21 5.11 -21.30
N ARG A 156 -7.10 6.26 -21.96
CA ARG A 156 -8.08 6.71 -22.98
C ARG A 156 -8.22 5.71 -24.12
N ASP A 157 -7.10 5.19 -24.62
CA ASP A 157 -7.08 4.24 -25.73
C ASP A 157 -7.68 2.87 -25.35
N ALA A 158 -7.62 2.52 -24.06
CA ALA A 158 -8.16 1.25 -23.55
C ALA A 158 -9.64 1.33 -23.14
N LEU A 159 -10.21 2.53 -22.99
CA LEU A 159 -11.63 2.70 -22.67
C LEU A 159 -12.52 2.22 -23.82
N ARG A 160 -13.60 1.53 -23.44
CA ARG A 160 -14.61 0.98 -24.35
C ARG A 160 -16.00 1.34 -23.84
N ASP A 161 -17.01 1.16 -24.67
CA ASP A 161 -18.40 1.47 -24.28
C ASP A 161 -18.89 0.60 -23.12
N ASP A 162 -18.37 -0.63 -22.98
CA ASP A 162 -18.68 -1.57 -21.91
C ASP A 162 -17.72 -1.50 -20.71
N THR A 163 -16.81 -0.52 -20.67
CA THR A 163 -15.94 -0.32 -19.49
C THR A 163 -16.76 0.23 -18.32
N PHE A 164 -16.87 -0.56 -17.25
CA PHE A 164 -17.61 -0.15 -16.06
C PHE A 164 -16.73 0.11 -14.83
N LEU A 165 -15.50 -0.41 -14.81
CA LEU A 165 -14.56 -0.24 -13.70
C LEU A 165 -13.12 -0.07 -14.19
N VAL A 166 -12.44 0.94 -13.65
CA VAL A 166 -11.01 1.16 -13.77
C VAL A 166 -10.41 1.11 -12.37
N SER A 167 -9.35 0.32 -12.16
CA SER A 167 -8.64 0.21 -10.88
C SER A 167 -7.16 0.53 -11.06
N ILE A 168 -6.72 1.67 -10.54
CA ILE A 168 -5.31 2.09 -10.56
C ILE A 168 -4.89 2.53 -9.15
N MET A 169 -3.88 1.87 -8.58
CA MET A 169 -3.32 2.23 -7.27
C MET A 169 -2.70 3.61 -7.28
N HIS A 170 -2.81 4.32 -6.16
CA HIS A 170 -2.25 5.66 -6.03
C HIS A 170 -0.72 5.62 -5.90
N VAL A 171 -0.20 4.73 -5.05
CA VAL A 171 1.24 4.57 -4.80
C VAL A 171 1.59 3.09 -4.96
N ASN A 172 2.54 2.79 -5.85
CA ASN A 172 3.03 1.43 -6.00
C ASN A 172 3.83 0.99 -4.77
N ASN A 173 3.48 -0.17 -4.22
CA ASN A 173 4.09 -0.69 -2.99
C ASN A 173 5.55 -1.18 -3.15
N GLU A 174 6.04 -1.35 -4.37
CA GLU A 174 7.43 -1.77 -4.64
C GLU A 174 8.31 -0.59 -5.06
N LEU A 175 7.84 0.22 -6.00
CA LEU A 175 8.58 1.35 -6.57
C LEU A 175 8.40 2.65 -5.79
N GLY A 176 7.26 2.82 -5.13
CA GLY A 176 6.83 4.09 -4.56
C GLY A 176 6.31 5.11 -5.59
N THR A 177 6.30 4.79 -6.88
CA THR A 177 5.79 5.66 -7.95
C THR A 177 4.32 6.04 -7.69
N VAL A 178 4.01 7.32 -7.88
CA VAL A 178 2.67 7.90 -7.68
C VAL A 178 1.97 8.08 -9.02
N ASN A 179 0.77 7.51 -9.15
CA ASN A 179 -0.12 7.77 -10.29
C ASN A 179 -0.94 9.04 -10.06
N ASP A 180 -1.24 9.77 -11.14
CA ASP A 180 -2.10 10.95 -11.08
C ASP A 180 -3.57 10.55 -11.04
N ILE A 181 -4.06 10.21 -9.85
CA ILE A 181 -5.44 9.76 -9.67
C ILE A 181 -6.47 10.85 -9.98
N ALA A 182 -6.08 12.13 -9.95
CA ALA A 182 -6.99 13.22 -10.30
C ALA A 182 -7.22 13.26 -11.81
N GLU A 183 -6.15 13.20 -12.60
CA GLU A 183 -6.22 13.10 -14.06
C GLU A 183 -6.93 11.81 -14.51
N LEU A 184 -6.53 10.66 -13.97
CA LEU A 184 -7.08 9.36 -14.35
C LEU A 184 -8.57 9.23 -13.98
N GLY A 185 -8.97 9.70 -12.80
CA GLY A 185 -10.38 9.70 -12.41
C GLY A 185 -11.23 10.66 -13.24
N ALA A 186 -10.68 11.81 -13.67
CA ALA A 186 -11.39 12.74 -14.55
C ALA A 186 -11.68 12.10 -15.92
N ILE A 187 -10.75 11.29 -16.43
CA ILE A 187 -10.93 10.50 -17.65
C ILE A 187 -12.07 9.48 -17.47
N CYS A 188 -12.07 8.73 -16.38
CA CYS A 188 -13.12 7.76 -16.07
C CYS A 188 -14.51 8.40 -15.98
N ARG A 189 -14.60 9.58 -15.36
CA ARG A 189 -15.84 10.32 -15.16
C ARG A 189 -16.38 10.94 -16.45
N THR A 190 -15.50 11.41 -17.33
CA THR A 190 -15.87 12.07 -18.60
C THR A 190 -16.06 11.11 -19.76
N HIS A 191 -15.77 9.82 -19.56
CA HIS A 191 -16.08 8.77 -20.54
C HIS A 191 -17.57 8.77 -20.88
N THR A 192 -17.92 8.47 -22.14
CA THR A 192 -19.29 8.60 -22.69
C THR A 192 -20.36 7.91 -21.84
N HIS A 193 -20.03 6.76 -21.26
CA HIS A 193 -20.93 5.98 -20.40
C HIS A 193 -20.63 6.13 -18.91
N GLY A 194 -19.56 6.86 -18.57
CA GLY A 194 -18.93 6.88 -17.25
C GLY A 194 -18.40 5.49 -16.86
N CYS A 195 -17.33 5.44 -16.07
CA CYS A 195 -16.92 4.21 -15.41
C CYS A 195 -16.47 4.49 -13.98
N LEU A 196 -16.67 3.52 -13.09
CA LEU A 196 -16.21 3.63 -11.72
C LEU A 196 -14.67 3.67 -11.70
N PHE A 197 -14.12 4.56 -10.89
CA PHE A 197 -12.69 4.64 -10.62
C PHE A 197 -12.36 4.19 -9.20
N HIS A 198 -11.72 3.03 -9.10
CA HIS A 198 -11.19 2.48 -7.87
C HIS A 198 -9.70 2.80 -7.71
N VAL A 199 -9.31 3.19 -6.51
CA VAL A 199 -7.92 3.46 -6.14
C VAL A 199 -7.52 2.63 -4.92
N ASP A 200 -6.50 1.79 -5.08
CA ASP A 200 -5.80 1.23 -3.91
C ASP A 200 -4.89 2.32 -3.33
N ALA A 201 -5.28 2.83 -2.16
CA ALA A 201 -4.60 3.89 -1.44
C ALA A 201 -3.85 3.38 -0.19
N ALA A 202 -3.64 2.06 -0.05
CA ALA A 202 -3.00 1.48 1.13
C ALA A 202 -1.62 2.07 1.41
N GLN A 203 -0.85 2.43 0.37
CA GLN A 203 0.46 3.05 0.53
C GLN A 203 0.42 4.59 0.59
N SER A 204 -0.61 5.24 0.06
CA SER A 204 -0.71 6.71 0.03
C SER A 204 -1.43 7.32 1.22
N ALA A 205 -2.44 6.62 1.78
CA ALA A 205 -3.24 7.14 2.88
C ALA A 205 -2.35 7.49 4.09
N GLY A 206 -2.53 8.70 4.61
CA GLY A 206 -1.73 9.25 5.70
C GLY A 206 -0.30 9.66 5.32
N LYS A 207 0.06 9.62 4.03
CA LYS A 207 1.40 10.03 3.52
C LYS A 207 1.34 11.07 2.41
N LEU A 208 0.28 11.02 1.61
CA LEU A 208 -0.04 12.00 0.58
C LEU A 208 -1.41 12.59 0.89
N ALA A 209 -1.60 13.86 0.55
CA ALA A 209 -2.91 14.48 0.61
C ALA A 209 -3.89 13.72 -0.30
N LEU A 210 -5.03 13.37 0.26
CA LEU A 210 -6.13 12.69 -0.41
C LEU A 210 -7.40 13.46 -0.08
N ASP A 211 -8.10 13.92 -1.10
CA ASP A 211 -9.37 14.62 -0.96
C ASP A 211 -10.35 14.04 -1.96
N VAL A 212 -11.30 13.24 -1.48
CA VAL A 212 -12.29 12.58 -2.34
C VAL A 212 -13.37 13.54 -2.87
N ARG A 213 -13.41 14.79 -2.38
CA ARG A 213 -14.30 15.84 -2.92
C ARG A 213 -13.72 16.43 -4.20
N ASP A 214 -12.41 16.64 -4.22
CA ASP A 214 -11.70 17.25 -5.34
C ASP A 214 -11.16 16.22 -6.33
N GLN A 215 -10.77 15.03 -5.84
CA GLN A 215 -10.26 13.94 -6.66
C GLN A 215 -11.42 13.05 -7.11
N PRO A 216 -11.64 12.86 -8.43
CA PRO A 216 -12.75 12.10 -8.98
C PRO A 216 -12.61 10.57 -8.79
N VAL A 217 -12.60 10.13 -7.54
CA VAL A 217 -12.51 8.72 -7.11
C VAL A 217 -13.88 8.23 -6.64
N ASP A 218 -14.24 7.01 -7.02
CA ASP A 218 -15.52 6.38 -6.66
C ASP A 218 -15.39 5.39 -5.51
N LEU A 219 -14.26 4.69 -5.49
CA LEU A 219 -13.93 3.66 -4.52
C LEU A 219 -12.48 3.83 -4.08
N LEU A 220 -12.19 3.80 -2.77
CA LEU A 220 -10.81 3.96 -2.30
C LEU A 220 -10.48 3.01 -1.14
N SER A 221 -9.50 2.13 -1.35
CA SER A 221 -9.13 1.08 -0.39
C SER A 221 -8.04 1.54 0.57
N LEU A 222 -8.25 1.28 1.86
CA LEU A 222 -7.39 1.73 2.96
C LEU A 222 -6.88 0.57 3.81
N SER A 223 -5.70 0.74 4.39
CA SER A 223 -5.08 -0.21 5.32
C SER A 223 -4.50 0.48 6.54
N ALA A 224 -4.87 0.06 7.74
CA ALA A 224 -4.40 0.69 8.98
C ALA A 224 -2.90 0.46 9.23
N HIS A 225 -2.40 -0.76 9.05
CA HIS A 225 -1.00 -1.11 9.35
C HIS A 225 0.04 -0.54 8.37
N LYS A 226 -0.39 0.23 7.38
CA LYS A 226 0.47 1.03 6.50
C LYS A 226 0.59 2.49 6.95
N MET A 227 -0.14 2.89 7.99
CA MET A 227 -0.14 4.23 8.58
C MET A 227 -0.05 4.17 10.12
N TYR A 228 0.72 3.22 10.66
CA TYR A 228 0.94 3.05 12.11
C TYR A 228 -0.28 2.60 12.92
N GLY A 229 -1.33 2.12 12.24
CA GLY A 229 -2.45 1.41 12.84
C GLY A 229 -2.20 -0.10 13.02
N PRO A 230 -3.15 -0.83 13.61
CA PRO A 230 -3.04 -2.26 13.78
C PRO A 230 -3.23 -3.04 12.47
N LYS A 231 -2.70 -4.26 12.43
CA LYS A 231 -2.98 -5.23 11.36
C LYS A 231 -4.38 -5.82 11.53
N GLY A 232 -4.98 -6.28 10.44
CA GLY A 232 -6.30 -6.94 10.47
C GLY A 232 -7.49 -6.00 10.48
N VAL A 233 -7.29 -4.74 10.07
CA VAL A 233 -8.36 -3.78 9.81
C VAL A 233 -8.00 -2.84 8.66
N GLY A 234 -9.02 -2.49 7.89
CA GLY A 234 -8.96 -1.55 6.79
C GLY A 234 -10.34 -0.93 6.58
N ALA A 235 -10.46 -0.15 5.51
CA ALA A 235 -11.73 0.42 5.11
C ALA A 235 -11.81 0.54 3.59
N LEU A 236 -13.04 0.56 3.08
CA LEU A 236 -13.35 0.93 1.72
C LEU A 236 -14.18 2.21 1.78
N TYR A 237 -13.68 3.28 1.17
CA TYR A 237 -14.50 4.42 0.81
C TYR A 237 -15.39 4.03 -0.37
N ILE A 238 -16.69 4.30 -0.26
CA ILE A 238 -17.69 4.13 -1.31
C ILE A 238 -18.43 5.44 -1.46
N ARG A 239 -18.22 6.11 -2.60
CA ARG A 239 -18.85 7.39 -2.89
C ARG A 239 -20.37 7.32 -2.83
N ARG A 240 -20.99 8.27 -2.15
CA ARG A 240 -22.44 8.33 -1.99
C ARG A 240 -23.14 9.23 -2.99
N ASP A 241 -22.46 10.22 -3.56
CA ASP A 241 -23.08 11.14 -4.51
C ASP A 241 -22.20 11.50 -5.73
N PRO A 242 -22.69 11.24 -6.96
CA PRO A 242 -23.70 10.23 -7.29
C PRO A 242 -23.39 8.85 -6.69
N ALA A 243 -24.47 8.13 -6.36
CA ALA A 243 -24.39 6.92 -5.56
C ALA A 243 -23.70 5.76 -6.28
N VAL A 244 -22.62 5.25 -5.68
CA VAL A 244 -22.00 3.99 -6.05
C VAL A 244 -22.65 2.87 -5.25
N LYS A 245 -23.02 1.78 -5.94
CA LYS A 245 -23.59 0.57 -5.33
C LYS A 245 -22.72 -0.62 -5.64
N LEU A 246 -22.45 -1.44 -4.63
CA LEU A 246 -21.70 -2.70 -4.74
C LEU A 246 -22.54 -3.85 -4.17
N ALA A 247 -22.33 -5.05 -4.69
CA ALA A 247 -22.85 -6.26 -4.06
C ALA A 247 -21.93 -6.73 -2.91
N ALA A 248 -22.50 -7.14 -1.79
CA ALA A 248 -21.76 -7.68 -0.66
C ALA A 248 -21.00 -8.95 -1.04
N GLN A 249 -19.78 -9.12 -0.53
CA GLN A 249 -19.00 -10.35 -0.68
C GLN A 249 -19.07 -11.24 0.57
N ILE A 250 -19.28 -10.62 1.74
CA ILE A 250 -19.41 -11.30 3.03
C ILE A 250 -20.83 -11.09 3.55
N HIS A 251 -21.53 -12.19 3.78
CA HIS A 251 -22.96 -12.22 4.13
C HIS A 251 -23.17 -12.62 5.61
N GLY A 252 -24.22 -12.06 6.23
CA GLY A 252 -24.54 -12.30 7.64
C GLY A 252 -25.03 -11.05 8.39
N GLY A 253 -26.35 -10.86 8.49
CA GLY A 253 -26.95 -9.81 9.32
C GLY A 253 -26.93 -8.39 8.74
N GLY A 254 -26.35 -8.16 7.55
CA GLY A 254 -26.51 -6.89 6.83
C GLY A 254 -25.82 -5.69 7.47
N HIS A 255 -24.72 -5.93 8.19
CA HIS A 255 -23.88 -4.88 8.78
C HIS A 255 -23.25 -3.96 7.72
N GLU A 256 -22.68 -2.83 8.15
CA GLU A 256 -22.01 -1.86 7.27
C GLU A 256 -22.86 -1.46 6.05
N ARG A 257 -24.13 -1.14 6.32
CA ARG A 257 -25.11 -0.71 5.30
C ARG A 257 -25.37 -1.77 4.22
N GLY A 258 -25.16 -3.04 4.56
CA GLY A 258 -25.35 -4.18 3.68
C GLY A 258 -24.10 -4.56 2.87
N TYR A 259 -23.01 -3.78 2.91
CA TYR A 259 -21.82 -4.07 2.11
C TYR A 259 -20.89 -5.12 2.71
N ARG A 260 -20.81 -5.16 4.05
CA ARG A 260 -19.84 -6.02 4.75
C ARG A 260 -20.42 -6.53 6.07
N SER A 261 -20.82 -7.79 6.08
CA SER A 261 -21.35 -8.46 7.26
C SER A 261 -20.27 -8.90 8.26
N GLY A 262 -20.62 -8.95 9.55
CA GLY A 262 -19.78 -9.45 10.62
C GLY A 262 -19.67 -8.45 11.77
N THR A 263 -19.41 -8.94 12.98
CA THR A 263 -19.20 -8.09 14.15
C THR A 263 -18.03 -7.14 13.90
N LEU A 264 -18.23 -5.86 14.20
CA LEU A 264 -17.16 -4.86 14.12
C LEU A 264 -16.22 -5.04 15.30
N ALA A 265 -14.93 -5.19 15.01
CA ALA A 265 -13.90 -5.29 16.03
C ALA A 265 -13.60 -3.88 16.57
N THR A 266 -14.33 -3.44 17.60
CA THR A 266 -14.28 -2.08 18.17
C THR A 266 -12.85 -1.60 18.39
N HIS A 267 -12.02 -2.37 19.09
CA HIS A 267 -10.61 -2.04 19.34
C HIS A 267 -9.80 -1.84 18.05
N GLN A 268 -10.04 -2.62 16.99
CA GLN A 268 -9.35 -2.45 15.71
C GLN A 268 -9.83 -1.21 14.95
N CYS A 269 -11.15 -0.94 14.97
CA CYS A 269 -11.73 0.24 14.35
C CYS A 269 -11.16 1.50 15.02
N VAL A 270 -11.18 1.55 16.35
CA VAL A 270 -10.57 2.62 17.16
C VAL A 270 -9.09 2.78 16.85
N GLY A 271 -8.34 1.68 16.74
CA GLY A 271 -6.93 1.73 16.37
C GLY A 271 -6.69 2.34 14.98
N MET A 272 -7.51 1.99 13.99
CA MET A 272 -7.43 2.59 12.65
C MET A 272 -7.84 4.07 12.66
N GLY A 273 -8.92 4.42 13.36
CA GLY A 273 -9.35 5.80 13.52
C GLY A 273 -8.26 6.67 14.16
N LYS A 274 -7.67 6.21 15.26
CA LYS A 274 -6.58 6.94 15.93
C LYS A 274 -5.36 7.10 15.03
N ALA A 275 -5.02 6.06 14.26
CA ALA A 275 -3.94 6.14 13.28
C ALA A 275 -4.23 7.18 12.18
N ALA A 276 -5.48 7.24 11.68
CA ALA A 276 -5.90 8.22 10.69
C ALA A 276 -5.87 9.66 11.24
N GLU A 277 -6.31 9.87 12.48
CA GLU A 277 -6.23 11.16 13.18
C GLU A 277 -4.78 11.65 13.30
N LEU A 278 -3.87 10.79 13.77
CA LEU A 278 -2.45 11.12 13.89
C LEU A 278 -1.81 11.40 12.53
N ALA A 279 -2.15 10.61 11.52
CA ALA A 279 -1.65 10.80 10.17
C ALA A 279 -2.12 12.13 9.56
N ALA A 280 -3.38 12.50 9.75
CA ALA A 280 -3.92 13.79 9.31
C ALA A 280 -3.21 14.96 9.99
N ALA A 281 -2.96 14.86 11.30
CA ALA A 281 -2.26 15.91 12.06
C ALA A 281 -0.79 16.10 11.63
N GLN A 282 -0.14 15.07 11.09
CA GLN A 282 1.29 15.08 10.74
C GLN A 282 1.54 15.14 9.22
N ILE A 283 0.49 15.22 8.40
CA ILE A 283 0.56 15.08 6.94
C ILE A 283 1.45 16.14 6.26
N SER A 284 1.60 17.32 6.87
CA SER A 284 2.42 18.43 6.35
C SER A 284 3.91 18.31 6.66
N GLU A 285 4.29 17.60 7.73
CA GLU A 285 5.66 17.60 8.25
C GLU A 285 6.35 16.23 8.11
N GLU A 286 5.65 15.15 8.48
CA GLU A 286 6.23 13.81 8.52
C GLU A 286 6.72 13.33 7.15
N PRO A 287 5.94 13.49 6.04
CA PRO A 287 6.42 13.11 4.72
C PRO A 287 7.69 13.85 4.29
N ALA A 288 7.84 15.14 4.60
CA ALA A 288 9.03 15.92 4.23
C ALA A 288 10.27 15.43 5.00
N ARG A 289 10.12 15.13 6.29
CA ARG A 289 11.20 14.57 7.12
C ARG A 289 11.63 13.19 6.59
N ILE A 290 10.67 12.30 6.30
CA ILE A 290 10.97 10.96 5.78
C ILE A 290 11.61 11.05 4.39
N ALA A 291 11.14 11.94 3.52
CA ALA A 291 11.74 12.19 2.21
C ALA A 291 13.20 12.63 2.33
N THR A 292 13.52 13.52 3.28
CA THR A 292 14.91 13.95 3.55
C THR A 292 15.81 12.76 3.91
N LEU A 293 15.33 11.84 4.76
CA LEU A 293 16.09 10.64 5.13
C LEU A 293 16.26 9.67 3.95
N ARG A 294 15.22 9.51 3.14
CA ARG A 294 15.27 8.70 1.91
C ARG A 294 16.29 9.27 0.93
N ASP A 295 16.31 10.59 0.77
CA ASP A 295 17.22 11.27 -0.17
C ASP A 295 18.67 11.18 0.31
N GLN A 296 18.91 11.27 1.63
CA GLN A 296 20.23 11.00 2.22
C GLN A 296 20.69 9.56 1.95
N LEU A 297 19.81 8.56 2.11
CA LEU A 297 20.12 7.17 1.78
C LEU A 297 20.48 7.03 0.29
N TRP A 298 19.66 7.60 -0.60
CA TRP A 298 19.89 7.56 -2.04
C TRP A 298 21.22 8.22 -2.44
N GLN A 299 21.46 9.47 -2.01
CA GLN A 299 22.69 10.20 -2.31
C GLN A 299 23.94 9.45 -1.81
N GLY A 300 23.83 8.75 -0.67
CA GLY A 300 24.91 7.96 -0.10
C GLY A 300 25.34 6.76 -0.96
N ILE A 301 24.45 6.23 -1.80
CA ILE A 301 24.68 5.00 -2.59
C ILE A 301 24.60 5.21 -4.11
N ALA A 302 24.05 6.32 -4.59
CA ALA A 302 23.79 6.57 -6.01
C ALA A 302 25.04 6.52 -6.91
N ASN A 303 26.20 6.92 -6.38
CA ASN A 303 27.47 6.94 -7.12
C ASN A 303 28.21 5.61 -7.13
N LEU A 304 27.64 4.55 -6.54
CA LEU A 304 28.23 3.21 -6.63
C LEU A 304 28.12 2.66 -8.07
N PRO A 305 29.15 1.97 -8.59
CA PRO A 305 29.08 1.38 -9.92
C PRO A 305 27.90 0.41 -10.05
N GLY A 306 27.15 0.51 -11.16
CA GLY A 306 26.05 -0.41 -11.44
C GLY A 306 24.77 -0.16 -10.63
N VAL A 307 24.72 0.87 -9.77
CA VAL A 307 23.53 1.21 -9.01
C VAL A 307 22.54 2.02 -9.86
N LYS A 308 21.28 1.57 -9.89
CA LYS A 308 20.20 2.23 -10.63
C LYS A 308 18.96 2.39 -9.78
N LEU A 309 18.30 3.54 -9.92
CA LEU A 309 17.03 3.81 -9.26
C LEU A 309 15.89 3.19 -10.07
N ASN A 310 15.01 2.45 -9.40
CA ASN A 310 13.76 1.95 -9.98
C ASN A 310 12.60 2.85 -9.56
N GLY A 311 11.66 3.10 -10.48
CA GLY A 311 10.50 3.98 -10.25
C GLY A 311 10.77 5.46 -10.53
N HIS A 312 9.73 6.28 -10.50
CA HIS A 312 9.81 7.69 -10.89
C HIS A 312 10.70 8.50 -9.93
N PRO A 313 11.58 9.39 -10.43
CA PRO A 313 12.51 10.14 -9.57
C PRO A 313 11.81 11.15 -8.65
N GLU A 314 10.76 11.82 -9.15
CA GLU A 314 10.06 12.89 -8.43
C GLU A 314 8.67 12.49 -7.89
N ALA A 315 7.77 11.99 -8.75
CA ALA A 315 6.45 11.49 -8.37
C ALA A 315 6.54 10.18 -7.57
N ARG A 316 6.95 10.30 -6.30
CA ARG A 316 7.28 9.18 -5.42
C ARG A 316 6.84 9.41 -3.98
N ALA A 317 6.36 8.34 -3.35
CA ALA A 317 6.07 8.33 -1.92
C ALA A 317 7.33 8.62 -1.07
N CYS A 318 7.16 9.41 0.00
CA CYS A 318 8.23 9.97 0.82
C CYS A 318 9.26 8.94 1.32
N GLY A 319 8.82 7.76 1.75
CA GLY A 319 9.71 6.75 2.32
C GLY A 319 10.22 5.69 1.35
N HIS A 320 9.76 5.63 0.10
CA HIS A 320 10.08 4.52 -0.80
C HIS A 320 11.38 4.76 -1.58
N LEU A 321 12.25 3.76 -1.62
CA LEU A 321 13.46 3.76 -2.43
C LEU A 321 13.72 2.34 -2.95
N ASN A 322 13.52 2.11 -4.24
CA ASN A 322 13.82 0.84 -4.90
C ASN A 322 15.05 1.01 -5.78
N VAL A 323 16.06 0.15 -5.58
CA VAL A 323 17.39 0.31 -6.17
C VAL A 323 17.89 -1.04 -6.67
N ALA A 324 18.34 -1.08 -7.92
CA ALA A 324 19.01 -2.22 -8.51
C ALA A 324 20.53 -2.11 -8.37
N PHE A 325 21.20 -3.22 -8.09
CA PHE A 325 22.65 -3.31 -7.91
C PHE A 325 23.25 -4.25 -8.96
N ALA A 326 23.57 -3.71 -10.15
CA ALA A 326 24.13 -4.51 -11.23
C ALA A 326 25.48 -5.14 -10.84
N GLY A 327 25.71 -6.38 -11.27
CA GLY A 327 26.91 -7.15 -10.96
C GLY A 327 26.93 -7.77 -9.56
N CYS A 328 25.81 -7.73 -8.84
CA CYS A 328 25.64 -8.46 -7.58
C CYS A 328 24.66 -9.61 -7.77
N ASP A 329 24.95 -10.77 -7.18
CA ASP A 329 23.95 -11.81 -6.99
C ASP A 329 22.93 -11.36 -5.94
N GLY A 330 21.64 -11.42 -6.26
CA GLY A 330 20.56 -10.88 -5.42
C GLY A 330 20.39 -11.59 -4.08
N GLU A 331 20.58 -12.91 -4.05
CA GLU A 331 20.48 -13.70 -2.81
C GLU A 331 21.65 -13.39 -1.88
N MET A 332 22.88 -13.35 -2.42
CA MET A 332 24.08 -12.96 -1.68
C MET A 332 24.02 -11.51 -1.19
N LEU A 333 23.44 -10.60 -1.98
CA LEU A 333 23.20 -9.22 -1.58
C LEU A 333 22.27 -9.16 -0.35
N LEU A 334 21.12 -9.84 -0.38
CA LEU A 334 20.18 -9.85 0.74
C LEU A 334 20.78 -10.47 2.00
N LEU A 335 21.49 -11.60 1.87
CA LEU A 335 22.19 -12.26 2.99
C LEU A 335 23.29 -11.37 3.59
N SER A 336 23.99 -10.61 2.76
CA SER A 336 25.06 -9.71 3.19
C SER A 336 24.52 -8.45 3.87
N LEU A 337 23.29 -8.04 3.56
CA LEU A 337 22.59 -6.90 4.16
C LEU A 337 21.82 -7.23 5.45
N ARG A 338 22.13 -8.35 6.12
CA ARG A 338 21.39 -8.86 7.30
C ARG A 338 21.22 -7.89 8.49
N ASP A 339 22.05 -6.85 8.56
CA ASP A 339 21.93 -5.80 9.58
C ASP A 339 20.81 -4.79 9.25
N LEU A 340 20.21 -4.90 8.06
CA LEU A 340 19.05 -4.14 7.57
C LEU A 340 17.88 -5.09 7.27
N ALA A 341 16.72 -4.85 7.87
CA ALA A 341 15.48 -5.50 7.46
C ALA A 341 14.91 -4.76 6.25
N VAL A 342 15.04 -5.37 5.07
CA VAL A 342 14.66 -4.84 3.74
C VAL A 342 13.91 -5.89 2.93
N SER A 343 13.39 -5.52 1.76
CA SER A 343 12.67 -6.44 0.86
C SER A 343 13.24 -6.39 -0.56
N THR A 344 13.21 -7.52 -1.28
CA THR A 344 13.59 -7.63 -2.71
C THR A 344 12.39 -7.53 -3.67
N GLY A 345 11.21 -7.10 -3.19
CA GLY A 345 9.97 -7.06 -3.99
C GLY A 345 9.23 -8.40 -4.08
N SER A 346 9.89 -9.53 -3.83
CA SER A 346 9.27 -10.87 -3.80
C SER A 346 8.57 -11.23 -2.47
N ALA A 347 8.62 -10.36 -1.44
CA ALA A 347 8.20 -10.75 -0.08
C ALA A 347 6.70 -11.05 0.09
N CYS A 348 5.82 -10.44 -0.72
CA CYS A 348 4.40 -10.84 -0.75
C CYS A 348 4.15 -12.10 -1.59
N ASN A 349 5.18 -12.58 -2.29
CA ASN A 349 5.20 -13.74 -3.17
C ASN A 349 6.04 -14.88 -2.53
N SER A 350 6.13 -14.93 -1.20
CA SER A 350 7.07 -15.72 -0.37
C SER A 350 7.16 -17.23 -0.63
N ALA A 351 6.38 -17.76 -1.58
CA ALA A 351 6.44 -19.14 -2.06
C ALA A 351 7.06 -19.30 -3.47
N SER A 352 7.45 -18.23 -4.17
CA SER A 352 7.97 -18.27 -5.54
C SER A 352 9.36 -17.65 -5.66
N ILE A 353 10.26 -18.36 -6.34
CA ILE A 353 11.61 -17.92 -6.72
C ILE A 353 11.56 -16.86 -7.85
N ALA A 354 10.39 -16.59 -8.44
CA ALA A 354 10.28 -15.67 -9.57
C ALA A 354 10.63 -14.21 -9.20
N PRO A 355 11.26 -13.46 -10.13
CA PRO A 355 11.56 -12.05 -9.93
C PRO A 355 10.29 -11.21 -9.80
N SER A 356 10.41 -10.00 -9.26
CA SER A 356 9.28 -9.08 -9.11
C SER A 356 8.63 -8.78 -10.47
N TYR A 357 7.34 -9.11 -10.60
CA TYR A 357 6.56 -8.79 -11.81
C TYR A 357 6.46 -7.28 -12.03
N VAL A 358 6.58 -6.47 -10.98
CA VAL A 358 6.60 -5.00 -11.08
C VAL A 358 7.89 -4.54 -11.75
N LEU A 359 9.05 -5.05 -11.33
CA LEU A 359 10.34 -4.71 -11.92
C LEU A 359 10.44 -5.21 -13.37
N LYS A 360 9.90 -6.42 -13.65
CA LYS A 360 9.79 -6.94 -15.02
C LYS A 360 8.94 -6.04 -15.91
N ALA A 361 7.82 -5.53 -15.42
CA ALA A 361 6.90 -4.69 -16.19
C ALA A 361 7.49 -3.32 -16.57
N ILE A 362 8.43 -2.80 -15.79
CA ILE A 362 9.18 -1.57 -16.13
C ILE A 362 10.45 -1.86 -16.96
N GLY A 363 10.65 -3.10 -17.40
CA GLY A 363 11.69 -3.47 -18.37
C GLY A 363 13.00 -4.03 -17.78
N LEU A 364 13.06 -4.37 -16.49
CA LEU A 364 14.26 -5.03 -15.93
C LEU A 364 14.37 -6.49 -16.41
N ASP A 365 15.59 -6.92 -16.68
CA ASP A 365 15.91 -8.34 -16.83
C ASP A 365 15.83 -9.08 -15.47
N ASP A 366 15.88 -10.42 -15.51
CA ASP A 366 15.70 -11.23 -14.30
C ASP A 366 16.83 -11.01 -13.29
N ASP A 367 18.07 -10.95 -13.76
CA ASP A 367 19.25 -10.77 -12.92
C ASP A 367 19.19 -9.45 -12.15
N LEU A 368 18.86 -8.34 -12.84
CA LEU A 368 18.76 -7.03 -12.23
C LEU A 368 17.54 -6.90 -11.31
N ALA A 369 16.43 -7.57 -11.66
CA ALA A 369 15.25 -7.63 -10.80
C ALA A 369 15.54 -8.41 -9.50
N HIS A 370 16.31 -9.51 -9.57
CA HIS A 370 16.78 -10.24 -8.38
C HIS A 370 17.75 -9.42 -7.54
N ALA A 371 18.62 -8.65 -8.19
CA ALA A 371 19.57 -7.75 -7.53
C ALA A 371 18.96 -6.38 -7.15
N SER A 372 17.64 -6.29 -7.01
CA SER A 372 16.94 -5.07 -6.60
C SER A 372 16.45 -5.13 -5.16
N ILE A 373 16.67 -4.06 -4.41
CA ILE A 373 16.26 -3.92 -3.01
C ILE A 373 15.33 -2.72 -2.87
N ARG A 374 14.19 -2.95 -2.22
CA ARG A 374 13.29 -1.93 -1.70
C ARG A 374 13.67 -1.60 -0.26
N PHE A 375 14.12 -0.37 -0.08
CA PHE A 375 14.19 0.30 1.21
C PHE A 375 12.92 1.13 1.38
N SER A 376 12.30 1.04 2.55
CA SER A 376 11.14 1.84 2.89
C SER A 376 11.28 2.39 4.30
N LEU A 377 11.36 3.71 4.40
CA LEU A 377 11.60 4.46 5.63
C LEU A 377 10.28 4.90 6.27
N GLY A 378 10.32 5.19 7.58
CA GLY A 378 9.12 5.58 8.32
C GLY A 378 9.37 6.52 9.50
N ARG A 379 8.34 6.66 10.34
CA ARG A 379 8.24 7.58 11.47
C ARG A 379 9.41 7.46 12.43
N TYR A 380 9.88 6.24 12.68
CA TYR A 380 10.92 5.97 13.67
C TYR A 380 12.32 5.81 13.06
N THR A 381 12.47 5.95 11.73
CA THR A 381 13.79 5.93 11.10
C THR A 381 14.58 7.19 11.48
N THR A 382 15.85 7.01 11.85
CA THR A 382 16.75 8.11 12.26
C THR A 382 17.88 8.36 11.26
N THR A 383 18.52 9.53 11.37
CA THR A 383 19.69 9.91 10.56
C THR A 383 20.88 8.97 10.79
N GLU A 384 21.06 8.50 12.04
CA GLU A 384 22.12 7.55 12.41
C GLU A 384 21.90 6.18 11.76
N GLU A 385 20.64 5.73 11.70
CA GLU A 385 20.27 4.50 11.02
C GLU A 385 20.51 4.60 9.51
N VAL A 386 20.14 5.72 8.89
CA VAL A 386 20.41 5.99 7.46
C VAL A 386 21.92 6.02 7.19
N SER A 387 22.69 6.71 8.03
CA SER A 387 24.15 6.81 7.88
C SER A 387 24.82 5.44 7.99
N PHE A 388 24.37 4.61 8.94
CA PHE A 388 24.82 3.21 9.05
C PHE A 388 24.44 2.40 7.80
N ALA A 389 23.20 2.52 7.33
CA ALA A 389 22.74 1.79 6.15
C ALA A 389 23.56 2.14 4.91
N VAL A 390 23.86 3.42 4.68
CA VAL A 390 24.72 3.87 3.58
C VAL A 390 26.10 3.20 3.64
N GLU A 391 26.77 3.25 4.79
CA GLU A 391 28.11 2.66 4.92
C GLU A 391 28.08 1.15 4.74
N HIS A 392 27.09 0.48 5.35
CA HIS A 392 26.91 -0.96 5.23
C HIS A 392 26.67 -1.40 3.78
N ILE A 393 25.77 -0.74 3.05
CA ILE A 393 25.49 -1.02 1.64
C ILE A 393 26.76 -0.84 0.79
N ARG A 394 27.50 0.27 0.98
CA ARG A 394 28.74 0.53 0.24
C ARG A 394 29.79 -0.55 0.47
N GLN A 395 29.94 -1.04 1.69
CA GLN A 395 30.86 -2.12 2.03
C GLN A 395 30.46 -3.43 1.36
N VAL A 396 29.18 -3.80 1.46
CA VAL A 396 28.62 -5.04 0.88
C VAL A 396 28.75 -5.03 -0.64
N VAL A 397 28.28 -3.98 -1.32
CA VAL A 397 28.34 -3.88 -2.79
C VAL A 397 29.78 -3.94 -3.28
N LYS A 398 30.71 -3.23 -2.63
CA LYS A 398 32.13 -3.26 -2.98
C LYS A 398 32.78 -4.63 -2.74
N HIS A 399 32.29 -5.41 -1.79
CA HIS A 399 32.77 -6.77 -1.54
C HIS A 399 32.28 -7.72 -2.62
N LEU A 400 30.99 -7.67 -2.95
CA LEU A 400 30.36 -8.54 -3.93
C LEU A 400 30.86 -8.27 -5.36
N GLN A 401 31.09 -7.02 -5.75
CA GLN A 401 31.56 -6.66 -7.11
C GLN A 401 33.07 -6.92 -7.35
N LYS A 402 33.84 -7.29 -6.32
CA LYS A 402 35.26 -7.63 -6.45
C LYS A 402 35.50 -9.11 -6.80
N HIS A 403 34.46 -9.90 -6.66
CA HIS A 403 34.38 -11.31 -6.99
C HIS A 403 33.40 -11.50 -8.14
#